data_AF-A0A959QB05-F1
#
_entry.id   AF-A0A959QB05-F1
#
_cell.length_a   1.000
_cell.length_b   1.000
_cell.length_c   1.000
_cell.angle_alpha   90.00
_cell.angle_beta   90.00
_cell.angle_gamma   90.00
#
_symmetry.space_group_name_H-M   'P 1'
#
loop_
_entity.id
_entity.type
_entity.pdbx_description
1 polymer ?
#
loop_
_entity_poly.entity_id
_entity_poly.type
_entity_poly.pdbx_seq_one_letter_code
_entity_poly.pdbx_strand_id
1 'polypeptide(L)' 'RVFREFEGCTVREYLRRIRLRRAIDRLASSNEPLAGLAYDCGFSDQSHLSRELKASVGQSPRQLRNILQRFSTTGEA' A
#
# COMPACT_ATOMS: atom_id res chain seq x y z
N ARG A 1 21.59 -6.07 14.87
CA ARG A 1 20.44 -6.47 15.73
C ARG A 1 19.74 -5.26 16.36
N VAL A 2 20.47 -4.19 16.66
CA VAL A 2 19.99 -2.86 17.11
C VAL A 2 18.59 -2.47 16.61
N PHE A 3 18.35 -2.36 15.30
CA PHE A 3 17.04 -1.92 14.79
C PHE A 3 15.85 -2.73 15.33
N ARG A 4 16.00 -4.06 15.44
CA ARG A 4 14.93 -4.93 15.96
C ARG A 4 14.72 -4.76 17.47
N GLU A 5 15.76 -4.40 18.21
CA GLU A 5 15.66 -4.12 19.66
C GLU A 5 14.88 -2.83 19.91
N PHE A 6 15.02 -1.82 19.05
CA PHE A 6 14.29 -0.56 19.14
C PHE A 6 12.86 -0.61 18.54
N GLU A 7 12.70 -1.24 17.37
CA GLU A 7 11.44 -1.19 16.59
C GLU A 7 10.60 -2.47 16.69
N GLY A 8 11.08 -3.50 17.39
CA GLY A 8 10.41 -4.79 17.53
C GLY A 8 10.27 -5.60 16.23
N CYS A 9 10.79 -5.11 15.11
CA CYS A 9 10.72 -5.74 13.80
C CYS A 9 12.04 -5.62 13.04
N THR A 10 12.17 -6.38 11.97
CA THR A 10 13.31 -6.24 11.05
C THR A 10 13.17 -4.97 10.20
N VAL A 11 14.30 -4.43 9.74
CA VAL A 11 14.32 -3.30 8.78
C VAL A 11 13.45 -3.61 7.55
N ARG A 12 13.46 -4.86 7.07
CA ARG A 12 12.65 -5.31 5.93
C ARG A 12 11.16 -5.18 6.21
N GLU A 13 10.69 -5.63 7.37
CA GLU A 13 9.28 -5.52 7.75
C GLU A 13 8.86 -4.06 7.94
N TYR A 14 9.72 -3.24 8.52
CA TYR A 14 9.48 -1.82 8.68
C TYR A 14 9.33 -1.12 7.33
N LEU A 15 10.28 -1.33 6.41
CA LEU A 15 10.20 -0.78 5.05
C LEU A 15 8.98 -1.30 4.30
N ARG A 16 8.64 -2.58 4.45
CA ARG A 16 7.41 -3.16 3.89
C ARG A 16 6.17 -2.40 4.36
N ARG A 17 6.04 -2.11 5.66
CA ARG A 17 4.92 -1.33 6.22
C ARG A 17 4.86 0.08 5.64
N ILE A 18 6.01 0.77 5.51
CA ILE A 18 6.07 2.10 4.90
C ILE A 18 5.58 2.07 3.44
N ARG A 19 6.08 1.13 2.64
CA ARG A 19 5.69 0.99 1.22
C ARG A 19 4.21 0.70 1.06
N LEU A 20 3.67 -0.21 1.88
CA LEU A 20 2.24 -0.51 1.90
C LEU A 20 1.41 0.71 2.28
N ARG A 21 1.83 1.47 3.30
CA ARG A 21 1.10 2.68 3.69
C ARG A 21 1.04 3.68 2.55
N ARG A 22 2.18 3.97 1.90
CA ARG A 22 2.24 4.86 0.73
C ARG A 22 1.34 4.39 -0.40
N ALA A 23 1.35 3.09 -0.70
CA ALA A 23 0.49 2.54 -1.74
C ALA A 23 -1.00 2.72 -1.42
N ILE A 24 -1.41 2.48 -0.17
CA ILE A 24 -2.81 2.68 0.27
C ILE A 24 -3.22 4.16 0.13
N ASP A 25 -2.37 5.08 0.58
CA ASP A 25 -2.63 6.51 0.48
C ASP A 25 -2.78 6.95 -1.00
N ARG A 26 -1.91 6.45 -1.90
CA ARG A 26 -1.98 6.72 -3.35
C ARG A 26 -3.20 6.10 -4.03
N LEU A 27 -3.64 4.92 -3.58
CA LEU A 27 -4.87 4.29 -4.09
C LEU A 27 -6.11 5.09 -3.72
N ALA A 28 -6.13 5.75 -2.55
CA ALA A 28 -7.22 6.63 -2.17
C ALA A 28 -7.22 7.94 -2.98
N SER A 29 -6.06 8.54 -3.19
CA SER A 29 -5.96 9.91 -3.74
C SER A 29 -5.83 9.99 -5.26
N SER A 30 -5.66 8.87 -5.98
CA SER A 30 -5.37 8.90 -7.41
C SER A 30 -5.90 7.70 -8.20
N ASN A 31 -6.06 7.91 -9.51
CA ASN A 31 -6.42 6.88 -10.49
C ASN A 31 -5.25 6.46 -11.39
N GLU A 32 -4.01 6.68 -10.93
CA GLU A 32 -2.84 6.33 -11.72
C GLU A 32 -2.77 4.80 -12.04
N PRO A 33 -2.11 4.42 -13.14
CA PRO A 33 -1.89 3.02 -13.46
C PRO A 33 -1.15 2.29 -12.32
N LEU A 34 -1.60 1.08 -11.98
CA LEU A 34 -1.04 0.31 -10.86
C LEU A 34 0.45 -0.03 -11.03
N ALA A 35 0.94 -0.12 -12.27
CA ALA A 35 2.35 -0.32 -12.56
C ALA A 35 3.21 0.89 -12.14
N GLY A 36 2.76 2.12 -12.43
CA GLY A 36 3.42 3.35 -11.99
C GLY A 36 3.37 3.50 -10.47
N LEU A 37 2.19 3.30 -9.87
CA LEU A 37 2.02 3.31 -8.42
C LEU A 37 2.97 2.31 -7.71
N ALA A 38 3.10 1.10 -8.26
CA ALA A 38 3.99 0.08 -7.73
C ALA A 38 5.45 0.56 -7.72
N TYR A 39 5.92 1.11 -8.84
CA TYR A 39 7.27 1.65 -8.97
C TYR A 39 7.52 2.78 -7.96
N ASP A 40 6.63 3.77 -7.90
CA ASP A 40 6.75 4.94 -7.02
C ASP A 40 6.70 4.56 -5.53
N CYS A 41 5.96 3.50 -5.20
CA CYS A 41 5.89 2.97 -3.83
C CYS A 41 7.03 2.00 -3.49
N GLY A 42 7.97 1.74 -4.42
CA GLY A 42 9.15 0.90 -4.18
C GLY A 42 8.87 -0.61 -4.27
N PHE A 43 7.86 -1.01 -5.05
CA PHE A 43 7.64 -2.40 -5.46
C PHE A 43 8.33 -2.66 -6.80
N SER A 44 8.74 -3.91 -7.02
CA SER A 44 9.42 -4.32 -8.26
C SER A 44 8.53 -4.20 -9.49
N ASP A 45 7.23 -4.46 -9.31
CA ASP A 45 6.22 -4.49 -10.36
C ASP A 45 4.81 -4.50 -9.74
N GLN A 46 3.79 -4.39 -10.58
CA GLN A 46 2.38 -4.42 -10.19
C GLN A 46 1.97 -5.74 -9.49
N SER A 47 2.55 -6.88 -9.88
CA SER A 47 2.22 -8.18 -9.30
C SER A 47 2.78 -8.32 -7.89
N HIS A 48 3.99 -7.80 -7.64
CA HIS A 48 4.57 -7.69 -6.30
C HIS A 48 3.70 -6.82 -5.40
N LEU A 49 3.32 -5.60 -5.83
CA LEU A 49 2.37 -4.76 -5.11
C LEU A 49 1.07 -5.52 -4.78
N SER A 50 0.51 -6.23 -5.76
CA SER A 50 -0.76 -6.94 -5.60
C SER A 50 -0.67 -8.07 -4.58
N ARG A 51 0.43 -8.85 -4.59
CA ARG A 51 0.69 -9.90 -3.60
C ARG A 51 0.83 -9.31 -2.19
N GLU A 52 1.57 -8.23 -2.06
CA GLU A 52 1.85 -7.59 -0.77
C GLU A 52 0.61 -6.96 -0.14
N LEU A 53 -0.23 -6.29 -0.94
CA LEU A 53 -1.51 -5.76 -0.47
C LEU A 53 -2.47 -6.87 -0.09
N LYS A 54 -2.61 -7.91 -0.93
CA LYS A 54 -3.49 -9.04 -0.61
C LYS A 54 -3.05 -9.77 0.66
N ALA A 55 -1.74 -9.97 0.85
CA ALA A 55 -1.19 -10.59 2.05
C ALA A 55 -1.37 -9.72 3.31
N SER A 56 -1.37 -8.39 3.17
CA SER A 56 -1.41 -7.47 4.32
C SER A 56 -2.81 -7.04 4.73
N VAL A 57 -3.71 -6.81 3.77
CA VAL A 57 -5.05 -6.25 4.00
C VAL A 57 -6.17 -7.08 3.35
N GLY A 58 -5.85 -8.22 2.75
CA GLY A 58 -6.84 -9.15 2.17
C GLY A 58 -7.45 -8.72 0.84
N GLN A 59 -7.13 -7.52 0.34
CA GLN A 59 -7.70 -6.94 -0.89
C GLN A 59 -6.62 -6.71 -1.95
N SER A 60 -6.97 -6.91 -3.22
CA SER A 60 -6.13 -6.49 -4.34
C SER A 60 -6.10 -4.95 -4.45
N PRO A 61 -5.10 -4.35 -5.15
CA PRO A 61 -5.00 -2.90 -5.28
C PRO A 61 -6.26 -2.28 -5.89
N ARG A 62 -6.85 -2.93 -6.90
CA ARG A 62 -8.06 -2.46 -7.59
C ARG A 62 -9.29 -2.51 -6.68
N GLN A 63 -9.46 -3.59 -5.92
CA GLN A 63 -10.56 -3.69 -4.95
C GLN A 63 -10.43 -2.60 -3.89
N LEU A 64 -9.22 -2.43 -3.35
CA LEU A 64 -8.96 -1.45 -2.31
C LEU A 64 -9.18 -0.01 -2.81
N ARG A 65 -8.72 0.33 -4.02
CA ARG A 65 -9.01 1.62 -4.67
C ARG A 65 -10.52 1.92 -4.72
N ASN A 66 -11.30 0.97 -5.22
CA ASN A 66 -12.75 1.12 -5.32
C ASN A 66 -13.39 1.32 -3.94
N ILE A 67 -12.92 0.60 -2.91
CA ILE A 67 -13.40 0.74 -1.54
C ILE A 67 -13.09 2.15 -1.02
N LEU A 68 -11.83 2.56 -1.08
CA LEU A 68 -11.37 3.84 -0.53
C LEU A 68 -12.04 5.04 -1.20
N GLN A 69 -12.13 5.05 -2.52
CA GLN A 69 -12.72 6.16 -3.27
C GLN A 69 -14.23 6.29 -3.07
N ARG A 70 -14.93 5.18 -2.79
CA ARG A 70 -16.36 5.23 -2.42
C ARG A 70 -16.59 5.92 -1.09
N PHE A 71 -15.68 5.77 -0.13
CA PHE A 71 -15.78 6.43 1.17
C PHE A 71 -15.41 7.91 1.10
N SER A 72 -14.55 8.31 0.16
CA SER A 72 -14.24 9.72 -0.08
C SER A 72 -15.45 10.52 -0.59
N THR A 73 -16.39 9.89 -1.32
CA THR A 73 -17.62 10.53 -1.82
C THR A 73 -18.76 10.65 -0.79
N THR A 74 -18.61 10.13 0.43
CA THR A 74 -19.67 10.14 1.46
C THR A 74 -19.38 11.13 2.61
N GLY A 75 -18.30 11.90 2.54
CA GLY A 75 -17.85 12.81 3.61
C GLY A 75 -18.13 14.30 3.39
N GLU A 76 -18.84 14.70 2.33
CA GLU A 76 -19.21 16.10 2.07
C GLU A 76 -20.74 16.20 1.87
N ALA A 77 -21.48 16.26 2.97
CA ALA A 77 -22.87 16.72 3.01
C ALA A 77 -23.14 17.41 4.36
#